data_AF-A0A2G6QRF9-F1
#
_entry.id   AF-A0A2G6QRF9-F1
#
_cell.length_a   1.000
_cell.length_b   1.000
_cell.length_c   1.000
_cell.angle_alpha   90.00
_cell.angle_beta   90.00
_cell.angle_gamma   90.00
#
_symmetry.space_group_name_H-M   'P 1'
#
loop_
_entity.id
_entity.type
_entity.pdbx_description
1 polymer ?
#
loop_
_entity_poly.entity_id
_entity_poly.type
_entity_poly.pdbx_seq_one_letter_code
_entity_poly.pdbx_strand_id
1 'polypeptide(L)'
;MDSSLEVPTKLFDFYDFLQKNYINNLIKDIENQISKTIIYKNHTEYFIKGHSNGNYKIEQFCGLSCYVPRQELTFINNFYHKLEWTKDSGFEYLLD
;
A
#
# COMPACT_ATOMS: atom_id res chain seq x y z
N MET A 1 -24.48 16.68 -0.05
CA MET A 1 -23.35 15.84 -0.51
C MET A 1 -22.51 15.59 0.72
N ASP A 2 -22.36 14.32 1.10
CA ASP A 2 -21.57 13.94 2.25
C ASP A 2 -20.07 14.13 1.94
N SER A 3 -19.45 15.08 2.64
CA SER A 3 -18.04 15.43 2.53
C SER A 3 -17.11 14.40 3.18
N SER A 4 -17.65 13.30 3.72
CA SER A 4 -16.87 12.20 4.31
C SER A 4 -16.11 11.34 3.29
N LEU A 5 -16.36 11.53 1.99
CA LEU A 5 -15.77 10.73 0.90
C LEU A 5 -14.39 11.19 0.42
N GLU A 6 -13.83 12.29 0.92
CA GLU A 6 -12.57 12.86 0.43
C GLU A 6 -11.44 12.88 1.46
N VAL A 7 -11.17 11.76 2.13
CA VAL A 7 -9.78 11.54 2.57
C VAL A 7 -9.13 10.68 1.48
N PRO A 8 -8.36 11.24 0.54
CA PRO A 8 -7.58 10.42 -0.38
C PRO A 8 -6.69 9.52 0.46
N THR A 9 -7.03 8.23 0.47
CA THR A 9 -6.24 7.23 1.17
C THR A 9 -4.91 7.20 0.45
N LYS A 10 -3.85 7.70 1.11
CA LYS A 10 -2.50 7.61 0.56
C LYS A 10 -2.19 6.13 0.40
N LEU A 11 -1.96 5.73 -0.83
CA LEU A 11 -1.48 4.41 -1.18
C LEU A 11 0.04 4.42 -1.14
N PHE A 12 0.61 3.33 -0.65
CA PHE A 12 2.06 3.15 -0.50
C PHE A 12 2.51 1.98 -1.34
N ASP A 13 3.81 1.90 -1.65
CA ASP A 13 4.36 0.74 -2.32
C ASP A 13 4.32 -0.49 -1.40
N PHE A 14 3.77 -1.61 -1.89
CA PHE A 14 3.52 -2.78 -1.07
C PHE A 14 4.80 -3.43 -0.55
N TYR A 15 5.83 -3.58 -1.40
CA TYR A 15 7.07 -4.21 -0.97
C TYR A 15 7.85 -3.31 -0.02
N ASP A 16 7.92 -2.00 -0.30
CA ASP A 16 8.55 -1.03 0.60
C ASP A 16 7.90 -1.03 1.99
N PHE A 17 6.57 -1.16 2.05
CA PHE A 17 5.85 -1.35 3.31
C PHE A 17 6.29 -2.63 4.04
N LEU A 18 6.33 -3.77 3.36
CA LEU A 18 6.74 -5.04 3.99
C LEU A 18 8.21 -5.00 4.45
N GLN A 19 9.13 -4.50 3.63
CA GLN A 19 10.55 -4.40 3.94
C GLN A 19 10.82 -3.56 5.21
N LYS A 20 10.04 -2.51 5.44
CA LYS A 20 10.20 -1.62 6.60
C LYS A 20 9.63 -2.19 7.89
N ASN A 21 8.72 -3.17 7.82
CA ASN A 21 7.95 -3.64 8.98
C ASN A 21 8.17 -5.11 9.34
N TYR A 22 8.75 -5.93 8.45
CA TYR A 22 8.97 -7.36 8.69
C TYR A 22 10.43 -7.68 9.05
N ILE A 23 10.62 -8.78 9.77
CA ILE A 23 11.95 -9.26 10.18
C ILE A 23 12.73 -9.74 8.93
N ASN A 24 14.02 -9.39 8.88
CA ASN A 24 14.91 -9.61 7.72
C ASN A 24 14.92 -11.04 7.15
N ASN A 25 14.64 -12.07 7.97
CA ASN A 25 14.63 -13.46 7.52
C ASN A 25 13.44 -13.81 6.61
N LEU A 26 12.33 -13.06 6.68
CA LEU A 26 11.12 -13.30 5.86
C LEU A 26 11.12 -12.49 4.56
N ILE A 27 11.92 -11.43 4.47
CA ILE A 27 11.91 -10.50 3.33
C ILE A 27 12.29 -11.20 2.02
N LYS A 28 13.25 -12.12 2.05
CA LYS A 28 13.67 -12.84 0.84
C LYS A 28 12.55 -13.73 0.27
N ASP A 29 11.77 -14.36 1.13
CA ASP A 29 10.65 -15.19 0.70
C ASP A 29 9.52 -14.33 0.13
N ILE A 30 9.26 -13.16 0.73
CA ILE A 30 8.32 -12.16 0.22
C ILE A 30 8.76 -11.66 -1.17
N GLU A 31 10.03 -11.29 -1.33
CA GLU A 31 10.61 -10.85 -2.61
C GLU A 31 10.44 -11.91 -3.70
N ASN A 32 10.70 -13.18 -3.35
CA ASN A 32 10.49 -14.31 -4.25
C ASN A 32 9.01 -14.48 -4.65
N GLN A 33 8.06 -14.22 -3.76
CA GLN A 33 6.63 -14.27 -4.12
C GLN A 33 6.22 -13.07 -4.97
N ILE A 34 6.70 -11.86 -4.65
CA ILE A 34 6.40 -10.65 -5.43
C ILE A 34 6.89 -10.79 -6.87
N SER A 35 8.08 -11.35 -7.11
CA SER A 35 8.59 -11.58 -8.47
C SER A 35 7.76 -12.58 -9.29
N LYS A 36 7.05 -13.51 -8.64
CA LYS A 36 6.10 -14.42 -9.30
C LYS A 36 4.74 -13.77 -9.54
N THR A 37 4.30 -12.90 -8.64
CA THR A 37 3.01 -12.20 -8.72
C THR A 37 3.05 -11.07 -9.77
N ILE A 38 4.16 -10.33 -9.85
CA ILE A 38 4.31 -9.16 -10.71
C ILE A 38 5.27 -9.49 -11.85
N ILE A 39 4.74 -10.14 -12.88
CA ILE A 39 5.52 -10.64 -14.04
C ILE A 39 6.04 -9.53 -14.96
N TYR A 40 5.48 -8.33 -14.87
CA TYR A 40 5.94 -7.15 -15.58
C TYR A 40 5.69 -5.90 -14.75
N LYS A 41 6.69 -5.02 -14.68
CA LYS A 41 6.57 -3.71 -14.05
C LYS A 41 7.55 -2.73 -14.70
N ASN A 42 7.10 -1.50 -14.88
CA ASN A 42 7.92 -0.38 -15.33
C ASN A 42 7.31 0.93 -14.81
N HIS A 43 8.13 1.97 -14.65
CA HIS A 43 7.66 3.29 -14.21
C HIS A 43 8.53 4.41 -14.80
N THR A 44 7.94 5.59 -14.95
CA THR A 44 8.69 6.83 -15.19
C THR A 44 9.41 7.27 -13.91
N GLU A 45 10.38 8.17 -14.00
CA GLU A 45 11.06 8.71 -12.80
C GLU A 45 10.09 9.41 -11.84
N TYR A 46 8.96 9.92 -12.37
CA TYR A 46 7.98 10.68 -11.61
C TYR A 46 6.54 10.20 -11.82
N PHE A 47 5.73 10.26 -10.76
CA PHE A 47 4.28 10.12 -10.80
C PHE A 47 3.59 11.50 -10.76
N ILE A 48 2.57 11.69 -11.61
CA ILE A 48 1.83 12.96 -11.73
C ILE A 48 0.86 13.12 -10.57
N LYS A 49 0.84 14.28 -9.93
CA LYS A 49 -0.14 14.60 -8.88
C LYS A 49 -1.42 15.18 -9.51
N GLY A 50 -2.50 14.42 -9.53
CA GLY A 50 -3.75 14.78 -10.24
C GLY A 50 -4.40 16.12 -9.85
N HIS A 51 -4.22 16.61 -8.62
CA HIS A 51 -4.87 17.83 -8.11
C HIS A 51 -3.92 18.88 -7.50
N SER A 52 -2.61 18.83 -7.78
CA SER A 52 -1.71 19.93 -7.35
C SER A 52 -0.52 20.08 -8.30
N ASN A 53 -0.02 21.31 -8.43
CA ASN A 53 1.21 21.59 -9.18
C ASN A 53 2.39 20.83 -8.54
N GLY A 54 2.84 19.76 -9.18
CA GLY A 54 4.01 19.00 -8.77
C GLY A 54 3.98 17.53 -9.19
N ASN A 55 5.15 16.90 -9.11
CA ASN A 55 5.37 15.49 -9.39
C ASN A 55 6.00 14.80 -8.17
N TYR A 56 5.69 13.52 -7.94
CA TYR A 56 6.37 12.70 -6.94
C TYR A 56 7.47 11.88 -7.59
N LYS A 57 8.71 12.04 -7.15
CA LYS A 57 9.80 11.15 -7.58
C LYS A 57 9.55 9.75 -7.04
N ILE A 58 9.67 8.75 -7.90
CA ILE A 58 9.49 7.34 -7.54
C ILE A 58 10.85 6.79 -7.10
N GLU A 59 11.06 6.70 -5.79
CA GLU A 59 12.27 6.12 -5.18
C GLU A 59 12.16 4.60 -4.97
N GLN A 60 10.93 4.09 -4.83
CA GLN A 60 10.65 2.65 -4.77
C GLN A 60 9.41 2.28 -5.56
N PHE A 61 9.49 1.14 -6.25
CA PHE A 61 8.41 0.61 -7.08
C PHE A 61 8.45 -0.92 -7.20
N CYS A 62 7.54 -1.57 -6.49
CA CYS A 62 7.27 -2.99 -6.64
C CYS A 62 6.22 -3.27 -7.71
N GLY A 63 5.35 -2.31 -8.05
CA GLY A 63 4.26 -2.47 -9.02
C GLY A 63 2.89 -2.78 -8.38
N LEU A 64 2.83 -2.87 -7.06
CA LEU A 64 1.58 -2.98 -6.29
C LEU A 64 1.53 -1.90 -5.22
N SER A 65 0.32 -1.37 -5.02
CA SER A 65 0.03 -0.43 -3.94
C SER A 65 -0.70 -1.11 -2.80
N CYS A 66 -0.47 -0.64 -1.58
CA CYS A 66 -1.23 -1.07 -0.41
C CYS A 66 -1.65 0.10 0.46
N TYR A 67 -2.63 -0.18 1.31
CA TYR A 67 -2.98 0.68 2.42
C TYR A 67 -2.04 0.45 3.60
N VAL A 68 -1.77 1.51 4.34
CA VAL A 68 -1.04 1.45 5.62
C VAL A 68 -1.98 1.97 6.71
N PRO A 69 -2.40 1.12 7.66
CA PRO A 69 -3.31 1.50 8.73
C PRO A 69 -2.79 2.65 9.57
N ARG A 70 -3.71 3.51 10.00
CA ARG A 70 -3.41 4.62 10.92
C ARG A 70 -4.57 4.81 11.88
N GLN A 71 -4.27 5.07 13.15
CA GLN A 71 -5.28 5.18 14.20
C GLN A 71 -6.30 6.30 13.91
N GLU A 72 -5.85 7.39 13.30
CA GLU A 72 -6.71 8.53 12.95
C GLU A 72 -7.65 8.27 11.75
N LEU A 73 -7.48 7.18 11.01
CA LEU A 73 -8.24 6.86 9.79
C LEU A 73 -9.32 5.79 10.04
N THR A 74 -10.04 5.88 11.16
CA THR A 74 -11.03 4.88 11.60
C THR A 74 -12.07 4.49 10.55
N PHE A 75 -12.57 5.44 9.75
CA PHE A 75 -13.49 5.13 8.65
C PHE A 75 -12.87 4.19 7.60
N ILE A 76 -11.61 4.45 7.23
CA ILE A 76 -10.88 3.64 6.25
C ILE A 76 -10.52 2.29 6.87
N ASN A 77 -10.08 2.24 8.14
CA ASN A 77 -9.81 0.98 8.83
C ASN A 77 -11.06 0.08 8.84
N ASN A 78 -12.22 0.65 9.19
CA ASN A 78 -13.52 -0.05 9.17
C ASN A 78 -13.93 -0.55 7.77
N PHE A 79 -13.55 0.17 6.72
CA PHE A 79 -13.72 -0.31 5.35
C PHE A 79 -12.78 -1.49 5.06
N TYR A 80 -11.50 -1.38 5.42
CA TYR A 80 -10.51 -2.42 5.16
C TYR A 80 -10.81 -3.73 5.88
N HIS A 81 -11.43 -3.72 7.07
CA HIS A 81 -11.91 -4.96 7.74
C HIS A 81 -12.88 -5.80 6.90
N LYS A 82 -13.53 -5.21 5.89
CA LYS A 82 -14.51 -5.90 5.03
C LYS A 82 -13.87 -6.62 3.85
N LEU A 83 -12.62 -6.31 3.52
CA LEU A 83 -11.94 -6.85 2.34
C LEU A 83 -11.46 -8.28 2.57
N GLU A 84 -11.58 -9.15 1.57
CA GLU A 84 -11.04 -10.52 1.60
C GLU A 84 -9.53 -10.50 1.82
N TRP A 85 -8.81 -9.62 1.11
CA TRP A 85 -7.37 -9.42 1.30
C TRP A 85 -6.98 -9.24 2.78
N THR A 86 -7.74 -8.45 3.53
CA THR A 86 -7.47 -8.18 4.94
C THR A 86 -7.55 -9.44 5.79
N LYS A 87 -8.52 -10.30 5.50
CA LYS A 87 -8.73 -11.58 6.20
C LYS A 87 -7.67 -12.60 5.81
N ASP A 88 -7.41 -12.73 4.51
CA ASP A 88 -6.55 -13.80 4.00
C ASP A 88 -5.05 -13.53 4.23
N SER A 89 -4.66 -12.25 4.31
CA SER A 89 -3.26 -11.86 4.53
C SER A 89 -2.89 -11.63 6.00
N GLY A 90 -3.86 -11.70 6.92
CA GLY A 90 -3.66 -11.31 8.33
C GLY A 90 -3.48 -9.80 8.52
N PHE A 91 -3.83 -8.98 7.53
CA PHE A 91 -3.75 -7.52 7.62
C PHE A 91 -4.67 -6.95 8.71
N GLU A 92 -5.68 -7.71 9.14
CA GLU A 92 -6.56 -7.33 10.25
C GLU A 92 -5.81 -7.03 11.53
N TYR A 93 -4.70 -7.72 11.82
CA TYR A 93 -3.87 -7.47 13.01
C TYR A 93 -3.17 -6.11 13.00
N LEU A 94 -3.19 -5.40 11.87
CA LEU A 94 -2.62 -4.07 11.72
C LEU A 94 -3.70 -2.97 11.84
N LEU A 95 -4.98 -3.33 11.88
CA LEU A 95 -6.10 -2.41 11.94
C LEU A 95 -6.61 -2.16 13.39
N ASP A 96 -6.18 -2.99 14.34
CA ASP A 96 -6.55 -2.96 15.77
C ASP A 96 -5.67 -2.05 16.63
#